data_AF-A0A815BY42-F1
#
_entry.id   AF-A0A815BY42-F1
#
_cell.length_a   1.000
_cell.length_b   1.000
_cell.length_c   1.000
_cell.angle_alpha   90.00
_cell.angle_beta   90.00
_cell.angle_gamma   90.00
#
_symmetry.space_group_name_H-M   'P 1'
#
loop_
_entity.id
_entity.type
_entity.pdbx_description
1 polymer ?
#
loop_
_entity_poly.entity_id
_entity_poly.type
_entity_poly.pdbx_seq_one_letter_code
_entity_poly.pdbx_strand_id
1 'polypeptide(L)'
;MANWTVEQVLDWLILNDFDKHVKLFKDENIDGTALFGLNDEEIEQLLLTTREDGTMRKPTIGAKARFRTKLQEWKSEQQQQQLETERLQQIPQQPQLDRTEQSEKIQQQSQESKEKSKKRKKSM
;
A
#
# COMPACT_ATOMS: atom_id res chain seq x y z
N MET A 1 0.83 3.10 -11.21
CA MET A 1 -0.05 4.28 -11.31
C MET A 1 -0.98 4.27 -10.10
N ALA A 2 -1.28 5.42 -9.52
CA ALA A 2 -2.12 5.49 -8.35
C ALA A 2 -3.56 5.11 -8.73
N ASN A 3 -3.97 3.92 -8.32
CA ASN A 3 -5.21 3.29 -8.74
C ASN A 3 -6.39 3.73 -7.87
N TRP A 4 -6.43 5.03 -7.55
CA TRP A 4 -7.46 5.57 -6.68
C TRP A 4 -8.75 5.78 -7.43
N THR A 5 -9.83 5.23 -6.87
CA THR A 5 -11.17 5.47 -7.39
C THR A 5 -11.60 6.89 -7.06
N VAL A 6 -12.62 7.37 -7.76
CA VAL A 6 -13.25 8.67 -7.48
C VAL A 6 -13.65 8.76 -6.01
N GLU A 7 -14.24 7.70 -5.44
CA GLU A 7 -14.65 7.67 -4.03
C GLU A 7 -13.48 7.93 -3.06
N GLN A 8 -12.32 7.32 -3.30
CA GLN A 8 -11.12 7.54 -2.48
C GLN A 8 -10.60 8.98 -2.59
N VAL A 9 -10.70 9.58 -3.78
CA VAL A 9 -10.38 11.00 -3.99
C VAL A 9 -11.34 11.89 -3.21
N LEU A 10 -12.64 11.59 -3.22
CA LEU A 10 -13.64 12.35 -2.47
C LEU A 10 -13.40 12.28 -0.95
N ASP A 11 -13.11 11.08 -0.43
CA ASP A 11 -12.77 10.91 0.99
C ASP A 11 -11.51 11.71 1.36
N TRP A 12 -10.49 11.70 0.50
CA TRP A 12 -9.28 12.49 0.74
C TRP A 12 -9.54 14.00 0.75
N LEU A 13 -10.43 14.50 -0.11
CA LEU A 13 -10.83 15.91 -0.07
C LEU A 13 -11.49 16.26 1.26
N ILE A 14 -12.38 15.40 1.77
CA ILE A 14 -13.06 15.60 3.05
C ILE A 14 -12.04 15.60 4.20
N LEU A 15 -11.12 14.65 4.22
CA LEU A 15 -10.09 14.52 5.26
C LEU A 15 -9.10 15.70 5.30
N ASN A 16 -8.99 16.47 4.21
CA ASN A 16 -8.06 17.60 4.08
C ASN A 16 -8.76 18.98 4.09
N ASP A 17 -10.01 19.06 4.57
CA ASP A 17 -10.82 20.30 4.63
C ASP A 17 -11.11 20.92 3.24
N PHE A 18 -11.25 20.07 2.21
CA PHE A 18 -11.68 20.45 0.86
C PHE A 18 -13.08 19.90 0.52
N ASP A 19 -13.90 19.62 1.54
CA ASP A 19 -15.26 19.08 1.45
C ASP A 19 -16.16 19.87 0.47
N LYS A 20 -16.02 21.19 0.44
CA LYS A 20 -16.75 22.08 -0.47
C LYS A 20 -16.49 21.82 -1.96
N HIS A 21 -15.40 21.14 -2.30
CA HIS A 21 -15.04 20.79 -3.67
C HIS A 21 -15.44 19.36 -4.05
N VAL A 22 -15.89 18.54 -3.10
CA VAL A 22 -16.28 17.14 -3.32
C VAL A 22 -17.31 17.02 -4.43
N LYS A 23 -18.31 17.90 -4.45
CA LYS A 23 -19.34 17.89 -5.50
C LYS A 23 -18.73 18.09 -6.89
N LEU A 24 -17.83 19.07 -7.03
CA LEU A 24 -17.17 19.36 -8.30
C LEU A 24 -16.34 18.17 -8.78
N PHE A 25 -15.52 17.60 -7.90
CA PHE A 25 -14.68 16.45 -8.24
C PHE A 25 -15.50 15.20 -8.58
N LYS A 26 -16.67 15.05 -7.94
CA LYS A 26 -17.63 13.98 -8.25
C LYS A 26 -18.29 14.19 -9.60
N ASP A 27 -18.75 15.40 -9.89
CA ASP A 27 -19.43 15.75 -11.14
C ASP A 27 -18.47 15.63 -12.34
N GLU A 28 -17.21 16.02 -12.16
CA GLU A 28 -16.13 15.90 -13.15
C GLU A 28 -15.47 14.50 -13.22
N ASN A 29 -15.92 13.56 -12.37
CA ASN A 29 -15.39 12.20 -12.31
C ASN A 29 -13.86 12.11 -12.13
N ILE A 30 -13.30 12.99 -11.29
CA ILE A 30 -11.85 13.07 -11.08
C ILE A 30 -11.38 11.88 -10.24
N ASP A 31 -10.70 10.95 -10.90
CA ASP A 31 -10.05 9.80 -10.27
C ASP A 31 -8.62 10.15 -9.81
N GLY A 32 -7.94 9.17 -9.20
CA GLY A 32 -6.55 9.34 -8.78
C GLY A 32 -5.66 9.79 -9.92
N THR A 33 -5.75 9.14 -11.09
CA THR A 33 -4.90 9.44 -12.24
C THR A 33 -5.06 10.89 -12.70
N ALA A 34 -6.30 11.36 -12.82
CA ALA A 34 -6.63 12.73 -13.15
C ALA A 34 -6.09 13.70 -12.08
N LEU A 35 -6.34 13.42 -10.80
CA LEU A 35 -5.86 14.23 -9.67
C LEU A 35 -4.33 14.41 -9.69
N PHE A 36 -3.58 13.36 -10.02
CA PHE A 36 -2.11 13.43 -10.12
C PHE A 36 -1.62 14.27 -11.29
N GLY A 37 -2.39 14.31 -12.38
CA GLY A 37 -2.07 15.00 -13.63
C GLY A 37 -2.40 16.49 -13.63
N LEU A 38 -3.14 16.98 -12.63
CA LEU A 38 -3.54 18.38 -12.56
C LEU A 38 -2.33 19.33 -12.48
N ASN A 39 -2.35 20.32 -13.35
CA ASN A 39 -1.41 21.43 -13.35
C ASN A 39 -1.89 22.59 -12.47
N ASP A 40 -1.01 23.56 -12.23
CA ASP A 40 -1.31 24.70 -11.34
C ASP A 40 -2.54 25.52 -11.79
N GLU A 41 -2.80 25.60 -13.09
CA GLU A 41 -3.98 26.30 -13.64
C GLU A 41 -5.27 25.51 -13.40
N GLU A 42 -5.23 24.19 -13.59
CA GLU A 42 -6.37 23.29 -13.39
C GLU A 42 -6.75 23.21 -11.90
N ILE A 43 -5.74 23.14 -11.02
CA ILE A 43 -5.96 23.25 -9.56
C ILE A 43 -6.64 24.57 -9.23
N GLU A 44 -6.23 25.67 -9.87
CA GLU A 44 -6.82 26.98 -9.61
C GLU A 44 -8.28 27.04 -10.07
N GLN A 45 -8.60 26.42 -11.21
CA GLN A 45 -9.97 26.31 -11.70
C GLN A 45 -10.85 25.43 -10.83
N LEU A 46 -10.35 24.27 -10.39
CA LEU A 46 -11.10 23.35 -9.51
C LEU A 46 -11.34 23.94 -8.12
N LEU A 47 -10.43 24.80 -7.65
CA LEU A 47 -10.57 25.52 -6.40
C LEU A 47 -11.37 26.83 -6.54
N LEU A 48 -11.83 27.20 -7.75
CA LEU A 48 -12.80 28.27 -7.88
C LEU A 48 -14.07 27.86 -7.15
N THR A 49 -14.49 28.72 -6.22
CA THR A 49 -15.76 28.54 -5.52
C THR A 49 -16.72 29.58 -6.05
N THR A 50 -17.86 29.13 -6.56
CA THR A 50 -19.00 30.00 -6.84
C THR A 50 -19.68 30.29 -5.52
N ARG A 51 -19.81 31.58 -5.19
CA ARG A 51 -20.59 31.99 -4.02
C ARG A 51 -22.08 31.82 -4.29
N GLU A 52 -22.89 31.84 -3.23
CA GLU A 52 -24.35 31.79 -3.33
C GLU A 52 -24.93 32.93 -4.18
N ASP A 53 -24.22 34.07 -4.28
CA ASP A 53 -24.58 35.20 -5.14
C ASP A 53 -24.12 35.05 -6.61
N GLY A 54 -23.56 33.90 -6.99
CA GLY A 54 -23.11 33.62 -8.35
C GLY A 54 -21.75 34.22 -8.72
N THR A 55 -21.11 34.97 -7.82
CA THR A 55 -19.76 35.48 -8.06
C THR A 55 -18.71 34.37 -7.92
N MET A 56 -17.83 34.25 -8.92
CA MET A 56 -16.67 33.38 -8.82
C MET A 56 -15.61 34.02 -7.93
N ARG A 57 -15.21 33.31 -6.87
CA ARG A 57 -14.10 33.73 -6.03
C ARG A 57 -12.86 32.92 -6.38
N LYS A 58 -11.80 33.62 -6.76
CA LYS A 58 -10.47 33.00 -6.92
C LYS A 58 -10.05 32.36 -5.60
N PRO A 59 -9.43 31.17 -5.64
CA PRO A 59 -8.87 30.58 -4.44
C PRO A 59 -7.83 31.52 -3.83
N THR A 60 -7.79 31.57 -2.50
CA THR A 60 -6.72 32.31 -1.83
C THR A 60 -5.39 31.61 -2.10
N ILE A 61 -4.30 32.38 -2.15
CA ILE A 61 -2.94 31.84 -2.34
C ILE A 61 -2.66 30.71 -1.33
N GLY A 62 -3.14 30.85 -0.09
CA GLY A 62 -3.03 29.84 0.95
C GLY A 62 -3.81 28.55 0.67
N ALA A 63 -5.00 28.61 0.08
CA ALA A 63 -5.77 27.42 -0.26
C ALA A 63 -5.09 26.59 -1.36
N LYS A 64 -4.60 27.27 -2.42
CA LYS A 64 -3.83 26.63 -3.49
C LYS A 64 -2.55 25.99 -2.96
N ALA A 65 -1.81 26.70 -2.11
CA ALA A 65 -0.58 26.19 -1.50
C ALA A 65 -0.86 24.96 -0.60
N ARG A 66 -1.88 25.02 0.27
CA ARG A 66 -2.25 23.88 1.13
C ARG A 66 -2.64 22.65 0.30
N PHE A 67 -3.45 22.84 -0.74
CA PHE A 67 -3.85 21.77 -1.64
C PHE A 67 -2.64 21.12 -2.30
N ARG A 68 -1.72 21.93 -2.84
CA ARG A 68 -0.49 21.45 -3.47
C ARG A 68 0.40 20.68 -2.49
N THR A 69 0.61 21.21 -1.29
CA THR A 69 1.40 20.52 -0.26
C THR A 69 0.79 19.18 0.08
N LYS A 70 -0.52 19.12 0.36
CA LYS A 70 -1.20 17.87 0.69
C LYS A 70 -1.17 16.87 -0.45
N LEU A 71 -1.33 17.34 -1.68
CA LEU A 71 -1.21 16.48 -2.85
C LEU A 71 0.20 15.87 -2.93
N GLN A 72 1.26 16.65 -2.74
CA GLN A 72 2.66 16.20 -2.79
C GLN A 72 3.06 15.28 -1.64
N GLU A 73 2.62 15.58 -0.41
CA GLU A 73 2.80 14.70 0.75
C GLU A 73 2.22 13.32 0.43
N TRP A 74 1.00 13.30 -0.08
CA TRP A 74 0.35 12.06 -0.45
C TRP A 74 1.02 11.33 -1.63
N LYS A 75 1.49 12.05 -2.67
CA LYS A 75 2.30 11.42 -3.74
C LYS A 75 3.50 10.67 -3.16
N SER A 76 4.13 11.26 -2.14
CA SER A 76 5.30 10.69 -1.47
C SER A 76 4.93 9.48 -0.62
N GLU A 77 3.81 9.54 0.12
CA GLU A 77 3.29 8.41 0.91
C GLU A 77 2.96 7.21 0.02
N GLN A 78 2.32 7.44 -1.13
CA GLN A 78 2.00 6.37 -2.09
C GLN A 78 3.25 5.72 -2.67
N GLN A 79 4.31 6.49 -2.90
CA GLN A 79 5.59 5.94 -3.33
C GLN A 79 6.22 5.08 -2.23
N GLN A 80 6.19 5.53 -0.97
CA GLN A 80 6.72 4.75 0.16
C GLN A 80 5.96 3.43 0.36
N GLN A 81 4.62 3.44 0.28
CA GLN A 81 3.82 2.22 0.39
C GLN A 81 4.14 1.21 -0.73
N GLN A 82 4.38 1.70 -1.96
CA GLN A 82 4.82 0.84 -3.06
C GLN A 82 6.20 0.23 -2.80
N LEU A 83 7.17 1.02 -2.32
CA LEU A 83 8.49 0.51 -1.95
C LEU A 83 8.41 -0.49 -0.78
N GLU A 84 7.56 -0.25 0.22
CA GLU A 84 7.38 -1.16 1.34
C GLU A 84 6.73 -2.48 0.90
N THR A 85 5.71 -2.39 0.03
CA THR A 85 5.07 -3.57 -0.57
C THR A 85 6.06 -4.39 -1.40
N GLU A 86 6.93 -3.72 -2.16
CA GLU A 86 7.97 -4.38 -2.95
C GLU A 86 9.04 -5.03 -2.05
N ARG A 87 9.45 -4.37 -0.96
CA ARG A 87 10.37 -4.93 0.03
C ARG A 87 9.81 -6.17 0.73
N LEU A 88 8.51 -6.20 1.02
CA LEU A 88 7.85 -7.36 1.62
C LEU A 88 7.62 -8.51 0.63
N GLN A 89 7.61 -8.24 -0.68
CA GLN A 89 7.60 -9.29 -1.70
C GLN A 89 9.00 -9.85 -2.00
N GLN A 90 10.06 -9.10 -1.74
CA GLN A 90 11.45 -9.58 -1.74
C GLN A 90 11.83 -10.31 -0.45
N ILE A 91 10.94 -11.16 0.09
CA ILE A 91 11.42 -12.21 1.01
C ILE A 91 12.39 -13.05 0.17
N PRO A 92 13.69 -13.11 0.50
CA PRO A 92 14.56 -14.10 -0.11
C PRO A 92 13.88 -15.44 0.14
N GLN A 93 13.55 -16.17 -0.92
CA GLN A 93 13.21 -17.58 -0.76
C GLN A 93 14.35 -18.16 0.06
N GLN A 94 14.09 -18.43 1.34
CA GLN A 94 15.04 -19.18 2.12
C GLN A 94 15.28 -20.45 1.31
N PRO A 95 16.54 -20.82 1.05
CA PRO A 95 16.81 -22.08 0.38
C PRO A 95 15.99 -23.13 1.12
N GLN A 96 15.06 -23.75 0.41
CA GLN A 96 14.27 -24.87 0.90
C GLN A 96 15.29 -25.87 1.39
N LEU A 97 15.53 -25.85 2.70
CA LEU A 97 16.53 -26.66 3.35
C LEU A 97 15.99 -28.07 3.17
N ASP A 98 16.63 -28.77 2.23
CA ASP A 98 16.29 -30.07 1.71
C ASP A 98 15.83 -30.97 2.88
N ARG A 99 14.51 -31.11 3.01
CA ARG A 99 13.87 -31.83 4.11
C ARG A 99 14.09 -33.35 3.98
N THR A 100 14.92 -33.78 3.03
CA THR A 100 15.22 -35.17 2.71
C THR A 100 16.40 -35.69 3.51
N GLU A 101 17.38 -34.87 3.91
CA GLU A 101 18.56 -35.38 4.65
C GLU A 101 18.35 -35.58 6.17
N GLN A 102 17.38 -34.91 6.82
CA GLN A 102 17.12 -35.16 8.25
C GLN A 102 16.30 -36.44 8.50
N SER A 103 15.62 -36.96 7.48
CA SER A 103 14.76 -38.15 7.61
C SER A 103 15.56 -39.45 7.62
N GLU A 104 16.71 -39.51 6.94
CA GLU A 104 17.55 -40.73 6.91
C GLU A 104 18.36 -40.95 8.19
N LYS A 105 18.77 -39.87 8.89
CA LYS A 105 19.57 -40.01 10.11
C LYS A 105 18.77 -40.51 11.32
N ILE A 106 17.46 -40.24 11.35
CA ILE A 106 16.55 -40.69 12.41
C ILE A 106 16.18 -42.18 12.22
N GLN A 107 16.14 -42.67 10.98
CA GLN A 107 15.83 -44.08 10.69
C GLN A 107 16.99 -45.03 11.05
N GLN A 108 18.24 -44.60 10.89
CA GLN A 108 19.42 -45.44 11.18
C GLN A 108 19.66 -45.68 12.68
N GLN A 109 19.39 -44.69 13.56
CA GLN A 109 19.53 -44.87 15.01
C GLN A 109 18.48 -45.82 15.63
N SER A 110 17.33 -46.01 14.97
CA SER A 110 16.27 -46.90 15.45
C SER A 110 16.58 -48.40 15.21
N GLN A 111 17.46 -48.73 14.26
CA GLN A 111 17.84 -50.12 13.99
C GLN A 111 18.96 -50.63 14.90
N GLU A 112 19.92 -49.78 15.29
CA GLU A 112 21.02 -50.18 16.18
C GLU A 112 20.56 -50.53 17.61
N SER A 113 19.46 -49.93 18.07
CA SER A 113 18.89 -50.18 19.41
C SER A 113 18.18 -51.55 19.51
N LYS A 114 17.74 -52.13 18.39
CA LYS A 114 17.05 -53.44 18.37
C LYS A 114 18.02 -54.62 18.37
N GLU A 115 19.25 -54.45 17.87
CA GLU A 115 20.21 -55.55 17.77
C GLU A 115 20.96 -55.81 19.10
N LYS A 116 21.24 -54.77 19.90
CA LYS A 116 21.87 -54.93 21.23
C LYS A 116 20.95 -55.60 22.26
N SER A 117 19.63 -55.58 22.08
CA SER A 117 18.66 -56.22 22.99
C SER A 117 18.49 -57.72 22.76
N LYS A 118 18.86 -58.27 21.58
CA LYS A 118 18.74 -59.71 21.31
C LYS A 118 19.94 -60.54 21.80
N LYS A 119 21.12 -59.94 22.01
CA LYS A 119 22.31 -60.65 22.49
C LYS A 119 22.34 -60.91 24.01
N ARG A 120 21.48 -60.28 24.81
CA ARG A 120 21.43 -60.48 26.28
C ARG A 120 20.47 -61.59 26.76
N LYS A 121 19.70 -62.22 25.86
CA LYS A 121 18.74 -63.30 26.22
C LYS A 121 19.19 -64.72 25.85
N LYS A 122 20.44 -64.92 25.41
CA LYS A 122 20.95 -66.24 24.99
C LYS A 122 22.20 -66.70 25.76
N SER A 123 22.36 -66.22 26.99
CA SER A 123 23.26 -66.78 28.01
C SER A 123 22.45 -67.08 29.27
N MET A 124 21.57 -68.07 29.17
CA MET A 124 21.20 -68.98 30.26
C MET A 124 20.97 -70.35 29.62
#